data_AF-A0A0A6VY97-F1
#
_entry.id   AF-A0A0A6VY97-F1
#
_cell.length_a   1.000
_cell.length_b   1.000
_cell.length_c   1.000
_cell.angle_alpha   90.00
_cell.angle_beta   90.00
_cell.angle_gamma   90.00
#
_symmetry.space_group_name_H-M   'P 1'
#
loop_
_entity.id
_entity.type
_entity.pdbx_description
1 polymer ?
#
loop_
_entity_poly.entity_id
_entity_poly.type
_entity_poly.pdbx_seq_one_letter_code
_entity_poly.pdbx_strand_id
1 'polypeptide(L)'
;MATSRSSSGRPGPGGRRAPGSQGGQKPRTGQGGTSFQGGKGAPGRGPAKGGAAKSGAAKGGAGKGGAAKGGSSTGTGQDRGPRPFASSEKSSRRMPATPYRPPHRKRRPKNPPVDRLDQHDPDGVRLQKLMAQAGVASRRVCEEMIEAGRVQVNGETITELGIRVDPDTVEIHVDGVRVQLDENLVYYAFNKPEGVLSTMEDPEGRPCVADYLNQQKNERVFHVGRLDVETEGLLLLTNDGELTNRLTHPSYEVPKTYLVQVRGPMEKGVGAAMKAGIELEDGIASVDSFRLVDSTPGHLLVEVVLHSGRNRIVRRLFDAVGHPVEKLVRTEVGPIRIGDQRQGTIRRLSKTEVGHLLASVGM
;
A
#
# COMPACT_ATOMS: atom_id res chain seq x y z
N MET A 1 83.97 -7.56 -12.78
CA MET A 1 84.31 -6.18 -13.21
C MET A 1 83.29 -5.23 -12.61
N ALA A 2 83.72 -4.06 -12.10
CA ALA A 2 82.84 -2.91 -11.81
C ALA A 2 82.44 -2.23 -13.16
N THR A 3 81.52 -1.26 -13.30
CA THR A 3 81.22 0.00 -12.57
C THR A 3 79.82 0.51 -13.02
N SER A 4 78.88 0.92 -12.16
CA SER A 4 78.59 2.26 -11.60
C SER A 4 77.98 3.37 -12.53
N ARG A 5 76.78 3.87 -12.15
CA ARG A 5 76.32 5.30 -12.16
C ARG A 5 76.15 6.02 -13.54
N SER A 6 75.38 7.10 -13.74
CA SER A 6 74.61 8.04 -12.87
C SER A 6 73.58 8.91 -13.66
N SER A 7 72.63 9.54 -12.94
CA SER A 7 72.12 10.95 -13.11
C SER A 7 71.46 11.41 -14.43
N SER A 8 70.58 12.43 -14.51
CA SER A 8 69.69 13.18 -13.59
C SER A 8 69.01 14.31 -14.39
N GLY A 9 67.84 14.83 -13.99
CA GLY A 9 67.42 16.18 -14.44
C GLY A 9 65.91 16.46 -14.49
N ARG A 10 65.47 17.46 -13.72
CA ARG A 10 64.16 18.14 -13.78
C ARG A 10 64.46 19.64 -13.94
N PRO A 11 63.65 20.45 -14.65
CA PRO A 11 62.69 21.31 -13.93
C PRO A 11 61.41 21.69 -14.72
N GLY A 12 60.48 22.42 -14.08
CA GLY A 12 59.50 23.32 -14.73
C GLY A 12 59.76 24.77 -14.28
N PRO A 13 58.78 25.70 -14.16
CA PRO A 13 57.41 25.75 -14.70
C PRO A 13 57.00 27.15 -15.30
N GLY A 14 55.74 27.33 -15.75
CA GLY A 14 55.10 28.64 -16.07
C GLY A 14 54.48 28.73 -17.48
N GLY A 15 53.47 29.57 -17.80
CA GLY A 15 52.61 30.43 -16.99
C GLY A 15 51.59 31.26 -17.82
N ARG A 16 50.37 31.45 -17.29
CA ARG A 16 49.32 32.50 -17.56
C ARG A 16 49.31 33.33 -18.89
N ARG A 17 48.15 33.39 -19.60
CA ARG A 17 47.13 34.51 -19.59
C ARG A 17 46.11 34.43 -20.76
N ALA A 18 44.92 35.03 -20.56
CA ALA A 18 43.95 35.41 -21.61
C ALA A 18 44.15 36.88 -22.06
N PRO A 19 43.51 37.36 -23.14
CA PRO A 19 42.23 38.10 -23.01
C PRO A 19 41.24 37.92 -24.20
N GLY A 20 40.13 38.67 -24.24
CA GLY A 20 39.16 38.66 -25.36
C GLY A 20 38.47 40.02 -25.63
N SER A 21 37.51 40.08 -26.58
CA SER A 21 36.64 41.23 -26.92
C SER A 21 35.39 40.74 -27.71
N GLN A 22 34.15 41.02 -27.28
CA GLN A 22 33.26 42.18 -27.58
C GLN A 22 32.69 42.33 -29.02
N GLY A 23 31.36 42.48 -29.11
CA GLY A 23 30.70 43.45 -30.01
C GLY A 23 29.65 42.94 -31.03
N GLY A 24 28.40 43.45 -30.97
CA GLY A 24 27.39 43.32 -32.05
C GLY A 24 25.93 43.52 -31.60
N GLN A 25 25.15 44.40 -32.25
CA GLN A 25 23.80 44.84 -31.79
C GLN A 25 22.63 44.58 -32.79
N LYS A 26 21.40 44.66 -32.23
CA LYS A 26 20.03 44.62 -32.82
C LYS A 26 19.74 45.61 -33.99
N PRO A 27 18.68 45.39 -34.80
CA PRO A 27 17.30 45.90 -34.55
C PRO A 27 16.20 44.84 -34.80
N ARG A 28 14.99 44.76 -34.20
CA ARG A 28 13.92 45.68 -33.71
C ARG A 28 12.78 45.91 -34.73
N THR A 29 11.63 45.24 -34.54
CA THR A 29 10.21 45.66 -34.75
C THR A 29 9.29 44.44 -34.48
N GLY A 30 8.00 44.57 -34.09
CA GLY A 30 7.21 45.76 -33.81
C GLY A 30 6.06 45.49 -32.82
N GLN A 31 5.42 46.55 -32.32
CA GLN A 31 4.22 46.48 -31.48
C GLN A 31 2.95 46.51 -32.34
N GLY A 32 1.89 45.87 -31.86
CA GLY A 32 0.52 46.06 -32.35
C GLY A 32 -0.47 45.66 -31.26
N GLY A 33 -1.14 46.64 -30.66
CA GLY A 33 -2.17 46.41 -29.65
C GLY A 33 -3.46 47.08 -30.07
N THR A 34 -4.58 46.39 -29.90
CA THR A 34 -5.91 47.01 -29.79
C THR A 34 -6.69 46.31 -28.68
N SER A 35 -7.31 47.13 -27.84
CA SER A 35 -8.25 46.70 -26.81
C SER A 35 -9.63 46.51 -27.42
N PHE A 36 -10.38 45.50 -26.96
CA PHE A 36 -11.84 45.58 -26.98
C PHE A 36 -12.47 44.99 -25.71
N GLN A 37 -13.66 45.45 -25.40
CA GLN A 37 -14.21 45.53 -24.05
C GLN A 37 -15.60 44.87 -23.98
N GLY A 38 -15.90 44.21 -22.87
CA GLY A 38 -17.28 44.00 -22.40
C GLY A 38 -17.97 42.70 -22.83
N GLY A 39 -18.66 42.06 -21.88
CA GLY A 39 -19.43 40.83 -22.10
C GLY A 39 -19.99 40.21 -20.82
N LYS A 40 -20.75 40.97 -20.02
CA LYS A 40 -21.45 40.43 -18.83
C LYS A 40 -22.59 39.51 -19.25
N GLY A 41 -22.71 38.34 -18.61
CA GLY A 41 -23.89 37.46 -18.71
C GLY A 41 -24.23 36.85 -17.34
N ALA A 42 -25.35 37.26 -16.75
CA ALA A 42 -25.85 36.78 -15.46
C ALA A 42 -26.82 35.58 -15.63
N PRO A 43 -27.11 34.78 -14.59
CA PRO A 43 -27.84 33.52 -14.74
C PRO A 43 -29.36 33.72 -14.86
N GLY A 44 -29.99 33.03 -15.83
CA GLY A 44 -31.44 33.02 -16.03
C GLY A 44 -32.18 31.97 -15.18
N ARG A 45 -33.33 32.34 -14.62
CA ARG A 45 -34.23 31.47 -13.83
C ARG A 45 -35.43 30.98 -14.67
N GLY A 46 -35.61 29.66 -14.73
CA GLY A 46 -36.91 28.97 -14.94
C GLY A 46 -37.60 29.11 -16.31
N PRO A 47 -38.82 28.53 -16.50
CA PRO A 47 -39.63 27.79 -15.53
C PRO A 47 -40.23 26.41 -15.98
N ALA A 48 -40.56 25.59 -14.98
CA ALA A 48 -41.73 24.71 -14.79
C ALA A 48 -42.45 23.89 -15.90
N LYS A 49 -43.00 22.75 -15.42
CA LYS A 49 -44.07 21.84 -15.93
C LYS A 49 -43.61 20.57 -16.67
N GLY A 50 -44.12 19.36 -16.36
CA GLY A 50 -44.93 18.96 -15.20
C GLY A 50 -45.67 17.61 -15.35
N GLY A 51 -46.03 16.98 -14.21
CA GLY A 51 -46.96 15.83 -14.09
C GLY A 51 -46.38 14.45 -14.47
N ALA A 52 -46.84 13.32 -13.93
CA ALA A 52 -47.75 12.99 -12.80
C ALA A 52 -47.48 11.50 -12.41
N ALA A 53 -48.05 10.81 -11.41
CA ALA A 53 -49.18 11.08 -10.51
C ALA A 53 -49.16 10.15 -9.26
N LYS A 54 -49.80 10.59 -8.15
CA LYS A 54 -50.57 9.79 -7.13
C LYS A 54 -49.80 8.73 -6.28
N SER A 55 -50.17 8.44 -5.02
CA SER A 55 -51.36 8.81 -4.21
C SER A 55 -51.12 8.80 -2.68
N GLY A 56 -51.79 9.73 -1.98
CA GLY A 56 -52.43 9.61 -0.64
C GLY A 56 -51.53 9.52 0.60
N ALA A 57 -51.45 10.47 1.56
CA ALA A 57 -52.51 11.10 2.39
C ALA A 57 -53.32 10.08 3.23
N ALA A 58 -53.56 10.21 4.54
CA ALA A 58 -53.32 11.27 5.55
C ALA A 58 -53.58 10.67 6.99
N LYS A 59 -53.46 11.31 8.17
CA LYS A 59 -53.29 12.71 8.61
C LYS A 59 -52.80 12.79 10.10
N GLY A 60 -51.83 13.65 10.43
CA GLY A 60 -51.75 14.45 11.69
C GLY A 60 -51.41 13.76 13.03
N GLY A 61 -50.83 14.45 14.02
CA GLY A 61 -50.28 15.82 14.05
C GLY A 61 -49.72 16.18 15.44
N ALA A 62 -48.90 17.25 15.50
CA ALA A 62 -48.46 18.09 16.64
C ALA A 62 -48.35 17.52 18.09
N GLY A 63 -47.31 17.84 18.88
CA GLY A 63 -46.23 18.79 18.61
C GLY A 63 -45.19 18.93 19.75
N LYS A 64 -44.16 19.72 19.42
CA LYS A 64 -42.93 20.08 20.16
C LYS A 64 -43.11 20.48 21.64
N GLY A 65 -42.04 20.32 22.43
CA GLY A 65 -41.76 21.21 23.57
C GLY A 65 -40.80 20.63 24.61
N GLY A 66 -39.50 20.90 24.50
CA GLY A 66 -38.49 20.43 25.45
C GLY A 66 -38.20 21.42 26.59
N ALA A 67 -37.96 20.86 27.79
CA ALA A 67 -37.11 21.31 28.91
C ALA A 67 -36.79 22.81 29.12
N ALA A 68 -36.94 23.30 30.37
CA ALA A 68 -35.79 23.50 31.28
C ALA A 68 -36.16 23.98 32.71
N LYS A 69 -35.27 23.67 33.68
CA LYS A 69 -35.00 24.33 34.98
C LYS A 69 -36.09 24.43 36.08
N GLY A 70 -35.92 23.61 37.13
CA GLY A 70 -35.29 24.03 38.41
C GLY A 70 -36.14 24.74 39.50
N GLY A 71 -35.93 24.36 40.77
CA GLY A 71 -36.23 25.22 41.93
C GLY A 71 -37.16 24.63 43.01
N SER A 72 -36.56 24.23 44.13
CA SER A 72 -37.13 23.93 45.47
C SER A 72 -38.52 24.45 45.88
N SER A 73 -39.26 23.65 46.64
CA SER A 73 -39.81 24.06 47.96
C SER A 73 -40.23 22.87 48.85
N THR A 74 -40.18 23.09 50.16
CA THR A 74 -40.53 22.17 51.26
C THR A 74 -42.03 22.18 51.59
N GLY A 75 -42.61 21.05 52.01
CA GLY A 75 -43.99 21.02 52.54
C GLY A 75 -44.49 19.65 53.02
N THR A 76 -44.36 19.40 54.33
CA THR A 76 -45.23 18.61 55.24
C THR A 76 -46.43 17.78 54.71
N GLY A 77 -46.63 16.58 55.26
CA GLY A 77 -47.96 16.19 55.80
C GLY A 77 -48.62 14.88 55.33
N GLN A 78 -48.67 13.91 56.25
CA GLN A 78 -49.79 13.00 56.58
C GLN A 78 -50.28 11.84 55.67
N ASP A 79 -50.53 10.74 56.40
CA ASP A 79 -51.52 9.66 56.25
C ASP A 79 -51.63 8.79 54.99
N ARG A 80 -51.29 7.50 55.19
CA ARG A 80 -51.61 6.39 54.29
C ARG A 80 -52.80 5.59 54.82
N GLY A 81 -53.97 5.76 54.20
CA GLY A 81 -55.10 4.85 54.35
C GLY A 81 -54.83 3.45 53.74
N PRO A 82 -55.61 2.42 54.13
CA PRO A 82 -55.23 1.02 53.93
C PRO A 82 -55.59 0.44 52.55
N ARG A 83 -54.82 -0.54 52.09
CA ARG A 83 -55.15 -1.36 50.91
C ARG A 83 -55.99 -2.59 51.32
N PRO A 84 -57.12 -2.88 50.66
CA PRO A 84 -57.91 -4.07 50.94
C PRO A 84 -57.31 -5.34 50.31
N PHE A 85 -57.89 -6.50 50.66
CA PHE A 85 -57.48 -7.88 50.34
C PHE A 85 -56.37 -8.47 51.20
N ALA A 86 -56.78 -8.84 52.43
CA ALA A 86 -56.14 -9.89 53.22
C ALA A 86 -57.22 -10.88 53.73
N SER A 87 -57.28 -12.07 53.11
CA SER A 87 -57.82 -13.33 53.64
C SER A 87 -57.62 -14.39 52.53
N SER A 88 -56.67 -15.33 52.63
CA SER A 88 -56.59 -16.49 53.51
C SER A 88 -57.59 -17.61 53.16
N GLU A 89 -57.11 -18.65 52.47
CA GLU A 89 -57.20 -20.02 53.02
C GLU A 89 -56.20 -20.99 52.39
N LYS A 90 -56.00 -22.14 53.06
CA LYS A 90 -54.86 -23.05 52.88
C LYS A 90 -55.17 -24.13 51.84
N SER A 91 -54.18 -24.51 51.04
CA SER A 91 -54.01 -25.93 50.68
C SER A 91 -52.53 -26.30 50.52
N SER A 92 -52.13 -27.37 51.20
CA SER A 92 -50.75 -27.79 51.33
C SER A 92 -50.31 -28.72 50.20
N ARG A 93 -49.42 -28.26 49.33
CA ARG A 93 -48.49 -29.13 48.59
C ARG A 93 -47.06 -28.62 48.74
N ARG A 94 -46.35 -29.13 49.77
CA ARG A 94 -44.89 -29.02 49.85
C ARG A 94 -44.29 -29.89 48.75
N MET A 95 -44.04 -29.32 47.57
CA MET A 95 -43.05 -29.88 46.66
C MET A 95 -41.66 -29.69 47.29
N PRO A 96 -40.82 -30.73 47.40
CA PRO A 96 -39.44 -30.53 47.81
C PRO A 96 -38.71 -29.73 46.74
N ALA A 97 -38.12 -28.60 47.13
CA ALA A 97 -37.28 -27.81 46.24
C ALA A 97 -35.94 -28.54 46.05
N THR A 98 -35.90 -29.53 45.15
CA THR A 98 -34.64 -30.09 44.65
C THR A 98 -33.86 -28.96 43.97
N PRO A 99 -32.67 -28.59 44.46
CA PRO A 99 -31.88 -27.57 43.81
C PRO A 99 -31.49 -28.08 42.43
N TYR A 100 -31.94 -27.38 41.39
CA TYR A 100 -31.55 -27.66 40.01
C TYR A 100 -30.04 -27.40 39.86
N ARG A 101 -29.24 -28.44 40.10
CA ARG A 101 -27.83 -28.46 39.71
C ARG A 101 -27.81 -28.65 38.19
N PRO A 102 -27.43 -27.62 37.39
CA PRO A 102 -27.26 -27.82 35.96
C PRO A 102 -26.25 -28.96 35.74
N PRO A 103 -26.47 -29.85 34.77
CA PRO A 103 -25.60 -31.00 34.55
C PRO A 103 -24.16 -30.52 34.39
N HIS A 104 -23.27 -31.09 35.19
CA HIS A 104 -21.87 -30.68 35.25
C HIS A 104 -21.26 -30.85 33.87
N ARG A 105 -21.16 -29.75 33.10
CA ARG A 105 -20.69 -29.76 31.71
C ARG A 105 -19.34 -30.47 31.73
N LYS A 106 -19.23 -31.58 30.98
CA LYS A 106 -17.98 -32.38 30.94
C LYS A 106 -16.86 -31.39 30.65
N ARG A 107 -15.85 -31.30 31.55
CA ARG A 107 -14.72 -30.39 31.35
C ARG A 107 -14.13 -30.77 29.99
N ARG A 108 -14.06 -29.81 29.05
CA ARG A 108 -13.42 -30.00 27.74
C ARG A 108 -12.05 -30.64 28.03
N PRO A 109 -11.64 -31.71 27.33
CA PRO A 109 -10.38 -32.39 27.60
C PRO A 109 -9.28 -31.33 27.69
N LYS A 110 -8.49 -31.38 28.76
CA LYS A 110 -7.42 -30.41 28.98
C LYS A 110 -6.42 -30.65 27.85
N ASN A 111 -6.14 -29.62 27.04
CA ASN A 111 -5.16 -29.73 25.97
C ASN A 111 -3.83 -30.28 26.52
N PRO A 112 -3.03 -30.97 25.69
CA PRO A 112 -1.70 -31.42 26.07
C PRO A 112 -0.88 -30.27 26.70
N PRO A 113 -0.01 -30.53 27.68
CA PRO A 113 0.89 -29.51 28.20
C PRO A 113 1.77 -28.95 27.07
N VAL A 114 1.65 -27.65 26.82
CA VAL A 114 2.46 -26.93 25.81
C VAL A 114 3.93 -26.83 26.20
N ASP A 115 4.24 -27.03 27.50
CA ASP A 115 5.57 -27.05 28.12
C ASP A 115 6.54 -28.12 27.53
N ARG A 116 6.12 -28.89 26.53
CA ARG A 116 6.91 -29.91 25.83
C ARG A 116 7.26 -29.55 24.38
N LEU A 117 6.79 -28.40 23.90
CA LEU A 117 7.04 -27.92 22.54
C LEU A 117 8.22 -26.96 22.58
N ASP A 118 9.21 -27.18 21.73
CA ASP A 118 10.47 -26.41 21.75
C ASP A 118 10.24 -24.92 21.44
N GLN A 119 9.14 -24.58 20.75
CA GLN A 119 8.71 -23.20 20.48
C GLN A 119 8.01 -22.49 21.66
N HIS A 120 7.85 -23.13 22.83
CA HIS A 120 7.09 -22.56 23.95
C HIS A 120 7.96 -21.66 24.86
N ASP A 121 7.81 -20.35 24.73
CA ASP A 121 8.34 -19.36 25.67
C ASP A 121 7.31 -19.03 26.77
N PRO A 122 7.56 -19.36 28.06
CA PRO A 122 6.61 -19.07 29.15
C PRO A 122 6.35 -17.58 29.38
N ASP A 123 7.31 -16.69 29.08
CA ASP A 123 7.20 -15.24 29.21
C ASP A 123 6.63 -14.59 27.92
N GLY A 124 6.74 -15.29 26.79
CA GLY A 124 6.27 -14.87 25.47
C GLY A 124 4.78 -14.54 25.33
N VAL A 125 4.43 -14.04 24.15
CA VAL A 125 3.07 -13.65 23.76
C VAL A 125 2.32 -14.86 23.20
N ARG A 126 1.08 -15.10 23.66
CA ARG A 126 0.21 -16.15 23.13
C ARG A 126 0.06 -16.06 21.60
N LEU A 127 0.30 -17.17 20.90
CA LEU A 127 0.30 -17.22 19.43
C LEU A 127 -0.98 -16.66 18.80
N GLN A 128 -2.17 -17.06 19.28
CA GLN A 128 -3.44 -16.53 18.75
C GLN A 128 -3.66 -15.03 19.04
N LYS A 129 -3.02 -14.49 20.09
CA LYS A 129 -3.04 -13.05 20.40
C LYS A 129 -2.13 -12.32 19.42
N LEU A 130 -0.93 -12.83 19.21
CA LEU A 130 0.09 -12.27 18.32
C LEU A 130 -0.40 -12.26 16.86
N MET A 131 -0.89 -13.39 16.34
CA MET A 131 -1.54 -13.48 15.01
C MET A 131 -2.70 -12.49 14.83
N ALA A 132 -3.51 -12.27 15.88
CA ALA A 132 -4.62 -11.31 15.82
C ALA A 132 -4.16 -9.85 15.87
N GLN A 133 -3.07 -9.52 16.58
CA GLN A 133 -2.44 -8.19 16.53
C GLN A 133 -1.82 -7.96 15.14
N ALA A 134 -1.10 -8.95 14.63
CA ALA A 134 -0.65 -9.05 13.26
C ALA A 134 -1.80 -9.16 12.23
N GLY A 135 -3.06 -9.12 12.66
CA GLY A 135 -4.25 -8.94 11.83
C GLY A 135 -4.57 -10.09 10.87
N VAL A 136 -4.08 -11.30 11.15
CA VAL A 136 -4.40 -12.52 10.39
C VAL A 136 -5.90 -12.81 10.43
N ALA A 137 -6.47 -12.84 11.64
CA ALA A 137 -7.89 -13.03 11.88
C ALA A 137 -8.30 -12.58 13.30
N SER A 138 -9.55 -12.80 13.68
CA SER A 138 -9.95 -12.68 15.09
C SER A 138 -9.25 -13.76 15.94
N ARG A 139 -8.99 -13.50 17.23
CA ARG A 139 -8.29 -14.45 18.12
C ARG A 139 -8.88 -15.86 18.12
N ARG A 140 -10.21 -16.01 17.99
CA ARG A 140 -10.88 -17.32 17.93
C ARG A 140 -10.64 -18.04 16.60
N VAL A 141 -10.68 -17.30 15.50
CA VAL A 141 -10.35 -17.85 14.17
C VAL A 141 -8.86 -18.21 14.08
N CYS A 142 -7.98 -17.47 14.76
CA CYS A 142 -6.58 -17.89 14.92
C CYS A 142 -6.46 -19.20 15.72
N GLU A 143 -7.26 -19.41 16.78
CA GLU A 143 -7.31 -20.70 17.49
C GLU A 143 -7.80 -21.83 16.58
N GLU A 144 -8.84 -21.59 15.77
CA GLU A 144 -9.33 -22.55 14.77
C GLU A 144 -8.28 -22.87 13.68
N MET A 145 -7.48 -21.88 13.25
CA MET A 145 -6.37 -22.07 12.31
C MET A 145 -5.24 -22.91 12.92
N ILE A 146 -4.93 -22.73 14.21
CA ILE A 146 -3.94 -23.53 14.94
C ILE A 146 -4.47 -24.97 15.09
N GLU A 147 -5.69 -25.17 15.62
CA GLU A 147 -6.29 -26.52 15.76
C GLU A 147 -6.37 -27.27 14.41
N ALA A 148 -6.46 -26.56 13.28
CA ALA A 148 -6.45 -27.10 11.92
C ALA A 148 -5.04 -27.35 11.32
N GLY A 149 -3.95 -27.09 12.05
CA GLY A 149 -2.57 -27.28 11.57
C GLY A 149 -2.16 -26.34 10.44
N ARG A 150 -2.79 -25.16 10.33
CA ARG A 150 -2.54 -24.17 9.26
C ARG A 150 -1.46 -23.15 9.62
N VAL A 151 -0.90 -23.25 10.83
CA VAL A 151 0.06 -22.30 11.40
C VAL A 151 1.38 -22.99 11.64
N GLN A 152 2.45 -22.38 11.15
CA GLN A 152 3.82 -22.80 11.37
C GLN A 152 4.59 -21.75 12.16
N VAL A 153 5.44 -22.21 13.07
CA VAL A 153 6.30 -21.40 13.92
C VAL A 153 7.73 -21.90 13.71
N ASN A 154 8.62 -21.07 13.17
CA ASN A 154 10.00 -21.43 12.81
C ASN A 154 10.08 -22.73 11.94
N GLY A 155 9.10 -22.93 11.07
CA GLY A 155 8.96 -24.12 10.21
C GLY A 155 8.23 -25.32 10.84
N GLU A 156 8.00 -25.32 12.15
CA GLU A 156 7.26 -26.39 12.85
C GLU A 156 5.75 -26.14 12.80
N THR A 157 4.96 -27.14 12.41
CA THR A 157 3.49 -27.00 12.35
C THR A 157 2.87 -27.18 13.73
N ILE A 158 2.23 -26.13 14.25
CA ILE A 158 1.67 -26.10 15.61
C ILE A 158 0.17 -26.42 15.57
N THR A 159 -0.28 -27.35 16.42
CA THR A 159 -1.70 -27.69 16.59
C THR A 159 -2.25 -27.39 17.98
N GLU A 160 -1.35 -27.12 18.94
CA GLU A 160 -1.63 -27.02 20.35
C GLU A 160 -1.97 -25.59 20.77
N LEU A 161 -3.23 -25.36 21.14
CA LEU A 161 -3.62 -24.08 21.74
C LEU A 161 -2.94 -23.84 23.08
N GLY A 162 -2.44 -22.61 23.25
CA GLY A 162 -1.79 -22.16 24.48
C GLY A 162 -0.30 -21.89 24.33
N ILE A 163 0.31 -22.21 23.17
CA ILE A 163 1.67 -21.80 22.86
C ILE A 163 1.82 -20.28 22.99
N ARG A 164 3.01 -19.90 23.44
CA ARG A 164 3.48 -18.54 23.64
C ARG A 164 4.85 -18.47 22.98
N VAL A 165 5.11 -17.38 22.27
CA VAL A 165 6.30 -17.16 21.46
C VAL A 165 6.79 -15.74 21.68
N ASP A 166 8.10 -15.54 21.61
CA ASP A 166 8.70 -14.21 21.62
C ASP A 166 8.48 -13.53 20.26
N PRO A 167 7.76 -12.39 20.18
CA PRO A 167 7.48 -11.70 18.91
C PRO A 167 8.72 -11.17 18.19
N ASP A 168 9.84 -10.95 18.90
CA ASP A 168 11.04 -10.32 18.33
C ASP A 168 11.96 -11.33 17.62
N THR A 169 11.84 -12.62 17.94
CA THR A 169 12.65 -13.70 17.37
C THR A 169 11.87 -14.70 16.52
N VAL A 170 10.53 -14.78 16.67
CA VAL A 170 9.71 -15.80 16.04
C VAL A 170 9.35 -15.50 14.58
N GLU A 171 9.46 -16.52 13.73
CA GLU A 171 8.91 -16.51 12.38
C GLU A 171 7.58 -17.28 12.34
N ILE A 172 6.50 -16.60 11.97
CA ILE A 172 5.15 -17.20 11.89
C ILE A 172 4.69 -17.22 10.43
N HIS A 173 4.30 -18.41 9.97
CA HIS A 173 3.62 -18.61 8.69
C HIS A 173 2.19 -19.09 8.90
N VAL A 174 1.26 -18.62 8.07
CA VAL A 174 -0.14 -19.07 8.04
C VAL A 174 -0.47 -19.43 6.61
N ASP A 175 -0.88 -20.68 6.37
CA ASP A 175 -1.08 -21.23 5.03
C ASP A 175 0.16 -21.05 4.09
N GLY A 176 1.36 -21.05 4.66
CA GLY A 176 2.62 -20.81 3.94
C GLY A 176 2.93 -19.33 3.64
N VAL A 177 2.12 -18.38 4.11
CA VAL A 177 2.39 -16.94 3.98
C VAL A 177 2.96 -16.40 5.30
N ARG A 178 4.12 -15.73 5.24
CA ARG A 178 4.71 -15.09 6.44
C ARG A 178 3.84 -13.97 6.97
N VAL A 179 3.70 -13.95 8.29
CA VAL A 179 3.01 -12.91 9.04
C VAL A 179 4.06 -11.89 9.51
N GLN A 180 3.93 -10.64 9.07
CA GLN A 180 4.77 -9.57 9.60
C GLN A 180 4.30 -9.17 11.01
N LEU A 181 5.22 -9.19 11.97
CA LEU A 181 4.98 -8.97 13.40
C LEU A 181 5.43 -7.58 13.86
N ASP A 182 6.47 -7.02 13.25
CA ASP A 182 6.98 -5.70 13.63
C ASP A 182 6.00 -4.59 13.23
N GLU A 183 5.43 -3.91 14.23
CA GLU A 183 4.49 -2.81 14.04
C GLU A 183 5.18 -1.52 13.54
N ASN A 184 6.51 -1.42 13.68
CA ASN A 184 7.33 -0.29 13.21
C ASN A 184 7.62 -0.36 11.70
N LEU A 185 7.49 -1.54 11.08
CA LEU A 185 7.70 -1.68 9.64
C LEU A 185 6.48 -1.19 8.86
N VAL A 186 6.76 -0.31 7.89
CA VAL A 186 5.76 0.34 7.06
C VAL A 186 6.01 0.04 5.60
N TYR A 187 4.93 -0.26 4.89
CA TYR A 187 4.96 -0.65 3.49
C TYR A 187 3.89 0.15 2.76
N TYR A 188 4.29 0.85 1.71
CA TYR A 188 3.47 1.79 0.96
C TYR A 188 3.53 1.51 -0.53
N ALA A 189 2.40 1.65 -1.21
CA ALA A 189 2.32 1.79 -2.66
C ALA A 189 2.12 3.27 -2.99
N PHE A 190 3.05 3.86 -3.74
CA PHE A 190 2.93 5.18 -4.34
C PHE A 190 2.59 5.04 -5.82
N ASN A 191 1.53 5.69 -6.29
CA ASN A 191 1.33 5.91 -7.72
C ASN A 191 2.07 7.19 -8.11
N LYS A 192 3.34 7.05 -8.51
CA LYS A 192 4.22 8.14 -8.89
C LYS A 192 3.70 8.80 -10.18
N PRO A 193 3.46 10.12 -10.21
CA PRO A 193 3.12 10.83 -11.44
C PRO A 193 4.37 11.11 -12.30
N GLU A 194 4.13 11.53 -13.54
CA GLU A 194 5.18 12.07 -14.41
C GLU A 194 5.81 13.34 -13.82
N GLY A 195 7.07 13.63 -14.17
CA GLY A 195 7.78 14.85 -13.73
C GLY A 195 8.40 14.77 -12.33
N VAL A 196 8.14 13.70 -11.57
CA VAL A 196 8.70 13.48 -10.22
C VAL A 196 9.96 12.62 -10.27
N LEU A 197 10.97 12.96 -9.47
CA LEU A 197 12.19 12.17 -9.29
C LEU A 197 12.01 11.06 -8.26
N SER A 198 12.49 9.84 -8.56
CA SER A 198 12.68 8.77 -7.57
C SER A 198 13.91 9.01 -6.68
N THR A 199 13.84 10.04 -5.85
CA THR A 199 14.78 10.38 -4.78
C THR A 199 14.01 10.88 -3.54
N MET A 200 14.65 10.80 -2.37
CA MET A 200 14.15 11.36 -1.11
C MET A 200 14.60 12.81 -0.87
N GLU A 201 15.58 13.28 -1.64
CA GLU A 201 16.12 14.64 -1.58
C GLU A 201 16.67 15.03 -2.96
N ASP A 202 16.38 16.24 -3.44
CA ASP A 202 16.90 16.78 -4.70
C ASP A 202 17.59 18.14 -4.47
N PRO A 203 18.92 18.25 -4.66
CA PRO A 203 19.65 19.50 -4.44
C PRO A 203 19.24 20.66 -5.37
N GLU A 204 18.60 20.36 -6.49
CA GLU A 204 18.11 21.36 -7.46
C GLU A 204 16.66 21.81 -7.16
N GLY A 205 16.01 21.26 -6.14
CA GLY A 205 14.65 21.63 -5.73
C GLY A 205 13.55 21.17 -6.71
N ARG A 206 13.81 20.15 -7.52
CA ARG A 206 12.81 19.55 -8.43
C ARG A 206 11.87 18.61 -7.65
N PRO A 207 10.62 18.43 -8.11
CA PRO A 207 9.66 17.53 -7.45
C PRO A 207 10.21 16.11 -7.27
N CYS A 208 10.13 15.58 -6.06
CA CYS A 208 10.69 14.28 -5.66
C CYS A 208 9.66 13.44 -4.87
N VAL A 209 10.01 12.19 -4.54
CA VAL A 209 9.12 11.29 -3.78
C VAL A 209 8.78 11.84 -2.40
N ALA A 210 9.73 12.55 -1.76
CA ALA A 210 9.54 13.08 -0.41
C ALA A 210 8.44 14.15 -0.32
N ASP A 211 8.17 14.90 -1.40
CA ASP A 211 7.11 15.92 -1.44
C ASP A 211 5.70 15.33 -1.30
N TYR A 212 5.55 14.02 -1.59
CA TYR A 212 4.29 13.29 -1.48
C TYR A 212 4.12 12.56 -0.14
N LEU A 213 5.16 12.51 0.69
CA LEU A 213 5.11 11.86 2.00
C LEU A 213 4.51 12.79 3.05
N ASN A 214 3.65 12.22 3.92
CA ASN A 214 3.11 12.99 5.03
C ASN A 214 4.18 13.18 6.13
N GLN A 215 4.82 14.35 6.11
CA GLN A 215 5.85 14.77 7.06
C GLN A 215 5.41 14.65 8.53
N GLN A 216 4.11 14.72 8.84
CA GLN A 216 3.59 14.61 10.21
C GLN A 216 3.74 13.20 10.81
N LYS A 217 3.97 12.17 9.99
CA LYS A 217 4.08 10.79 10.49
C LYS A 217 5.45 10.45 11.07
N ASN A 218 6.50 11.22 10.74
CA ASN A 218 7.88 10.97 11.15
C ASN A 218 8.45 9.58 10.76
N GLU A 219 7.78 8.87 9.84
CA GLU A 219 8.17 7.55 9.33
C GLU A 219 9.26 7.72 8.25
N ARG A 220 10.52 7.36 8.56
CA ARG A 220 11.64 7.44 7.61
C ARG A 220 11.62 6.27 6.63
N VAL A 221 10.86 6.40 5.55
CA VAL A 221 10.82 5.45 4.43
C VAL A 221 11.81 5.81 3.32
N PHE A 222 12.11 4.84 2.47
CA PHE A 222 12.89 4.98 1.24
C PHE A 222 12.20 4.21 0.09
N HIS A 223 12.64 4.46 -1.14
CA HIS A 223 12.02 3.89 -2.35
C HIS A 223 12.64 2.53 -2.73
N VAL A 224 11.77 1.58 -3.09
CA VAL A 224 12.18 0.26 -3.59
C VAL A 224 12.45 0.35 -5.09
N GLY A 225 13.73 0.39 -5.43
CA GLY A 225 14.18 0.64 -6.80
C GLY A 225 13.87 2.07 -7.22
N ARG A 226 13.77 2.32 -8.54
CA ARG A 226 13.50 3.65 -9.09
C ARG A 226 12.54 3.57 -10.28
N LEU A 227 11.90 4.68 -10.58
CA LEU A 227 11.26 4.97 -11.86
C LEU A 227 11.91 6.23 -12.45
N ASP A 228 12.01 6.31 -13.78
CA ASP A 228 12.48 7.53 -14.45
C ASP A 228 11.49 8.69 -14.23
N VAL A 229 11.93 9.92 -14.46
CA VAL A 229 11.11 11.14 -14.27
C VAL A 229 9.84 11.08 -15.11
N GLU A 230 9.98 10.71 -16.39
CA GLU A 230 8.93 10.51 -17.39
C GLU A 230 8.20 9.15 -17.29
N THR A 231 8.41 8.39 -16.22
CA THR A 231 7.77 7.08 -16.01
C THR A 231 6.84 7.16 -14.81
N GLU A 232 5.58 6.76 -15.02
CA GLU A 232 4.53 6.81 -14.02
C GLU A 232 4.33 5.46 -13.32
N GLY A 233 3.48 5.46 -12.29
CA GLY A 233 2.89 4.25 -11.72
C GLY A 233 3.53 3.77 -10.44
N LEU A 234 3.43 2.48 -10.19
CA LEU A 234 3.69 1.87 -8.89
C LEU A 234 5.17 1.95 -8.50
N LEU A 235 5.45 2.67 -7.41
CA LEU A 235 6.71 2.65 -6.68
C LEU A 235 6.41 2.21 -5.25
N LEU A 236 7.06 1.14 -4.77
CA LEU A 236 6.92 0.72 -3.38
C LEU A 236 7.85 1.58 -2.52
N LEU A 237 7.39 1.98 -1.33
CA LEU A 237 8.18 2.69 -0.32
C LEU A 237 8.13 1.93 1.00
N THR A 238 9.25 1.79 1.70
CA THR A 238 9.31 1.09 2.99
C THR A 238 10.50 1.57 3.83
N ASN A 239 10.52 1.23 5.12
CA ASN A 239 11.70 1.27 5.98
C ASN A 239 12.39 -0.10 6.13
N ASP A 240 11.84 -1.16 5.52
CA ASP A 240 12.40 -2.51 5.49
C ASP A 240 13.56 -2.60 4.48
N GLY A 241 14.79 -2.58 4.99
CA GLY A 241 16.01 -2.61 4.19
C GLY A 241 16.26 -3.96 3.52
N GLU A 242 15.92 -5.06 4.18
CA GLU A 242 16.12 -6.41 3.64
C GLU A 242 15.13 -6.69 2.50
N LEU A 243 13.84 -6.41 2.70
CA LEU A 243 12.85 -6.52 1.62
C LEU A 243 13.23 -5.63 0.42
N THR A 244 13.71 -4.42 0.68
CA THR A 244 14.15 -3.50 -0.39
C THR A 244 15.34 -4.05 -1.17
N ASN A 245 16.32 -4.64 -0.48
CA ASN A 245 17.44 -5.32 -1.12
C ASN A 245 16.93 -6.46 -2.00
N ARG A 246 16.09 -7.36 -1.48
CA ARG A 246 15.58 -8.50 -2.26
C ARG A 246 14.72 -8.11 -3.46
N LEU A 247 13.82 -7.14 -3.31
CA LEU A 247 12.95 -6.66 -4.40
C LEU A 247 13.72 -5.94 -5.52
N THR A 248 14.93 -5.44 -5.24
CA THR A 248 15.77 -4.73 -6.23
C THR A 248 16.91 -5.58 -6.78
N HIS A 249 17.38 -6.58 -6.05
CA HIS A 249 18.52 -7.41 -6.44
C HIS A 249 18.14 -8.39 -7.57
N PRO A 250 18.91 -8.47 -8.68
CA PRO A 250 18.53 -9.27 -9.86
C PRO A 250 18.22 -10.74 -9.58
N SER A 251 18.92 -11.39 -8.64
CA SER A 251 18.79 -12.82 -8.37
C SER A 251 17.43 -13.28 -7.82
N TYR A 252 16.56 -12.36 -7.38
CA TYR A 252 15.19 -12.70 -6.97
C TYR A 252 14.19 -12.61 -8.12
N GLU A 253 14.62 -12.15 -9.30
CA GLU A 253 13.87 -12.10 -10.56
C GLU A 253 12.44 -11.54 -10.44
N VAL A 254 12.22 -10.61 -9.50
CA VAL A 254 10.89 -10.12 -9.14
C VAL A 254 10.22 -9.44 -10.36
N PRO A 255 9.10 -9.96 -10.87
CA PRO A 255 8.50 -9.46 -12.11
C PRO A 255 7.92 -8.06 -11.92
N LYS A 256 8.01 -7.24 -12.97
CA LYS A 256 7.52 -5.86 -13.02
C LYS A 256 6.68 -5.72 -14.29
N THR A 257 5.38 -5.45 -14.12
CA THR A 257 4.45 -5.28 -15.26
C THR A 257 4.37 -3.81 -15.62
N TYR A 258 4.53 -3.52 -16.91
CA TYR A 258 4.46 -2.18 -17.48
C TYR A 258 3.38 -2.12 -18.56
N LEU A 259 2.63 -1.03 -18.55
CA LEU A 259 1.73 -0.63 -19.61
C LEU A 259 2.43 0.44 -20.46
N VAL A 260 2.56 0.17 -21.75
CA VAL A 260 3.38 0.93 -22.69
C VAL A 260 2.49 1.46 -23.81
N GLN A 261 2.48 2.78 -24.02
CA GLN A 261 1.84 3.40 -25.18
C GLN A 261 2.89 3.71 -26.24
N VAL A 262 2.66 3.26 -27.46
CA VAL A 262 3.52 3.50 -28.64
C VAL A 262 2.67 3.89 -29.85
N ARG A 263 3.29 4.44 -30.88
CA ARG A 263 2.60 4.67 -32.17
C ARG A 263 2.34 3.36 -32.90
N GLY A 264 1.13 3.26 -33.45
CA GLY A 264 0.73 2.19 -34.35
C GLY A 264 0.84 2.60 -35.84
N PRO A 265 0.76 1.62 -36.77
CA PRO A 265 0.69 0.17 -36.52
C PRO A 265 2.04 -0.39 -36.06
N MET A 266 2.04 -1.61 -35.51
CA MET A 266 3.23 -2.37 -35.14
C MET A 266 3.34 -3.62 -36.00
N GLU A 267 4.58 -4.00 -36.35
CA GLU A 267 4.82 -5.17 -37.19
C GLU A 267 4.47 -6.49 -36.46
N LYS A 268 3.95 -7.46 -37.22
CA LYS A 268 3.69 -8.81 -36.72
C LYS A 268 5.02 -9.48 -36.38
N GLY A 269 5.19 -9.87 -35.12
CA GLY A 269 6.39 -10.57 -34.65
C GLY A 269 7.28 -9.77 -33.70
N VAL A 270 7.06 -8.46 -33.54
CA VAL A 270 7.81 -7.62 -32.57
C VAL A 270 7.78 -8.24 -31.16
N GLY A 271 6.59 -8.63 -30.68
CA GLY A 271 6.46 -9.31 -29.38
C GLY A 271 7.10 -10.70 -29.28
N ALA A 272 7.43 -11.35 -30.41
CA ALA A 272 8.21 -12.59 -30.42
C ALA A 272 9.73 -12.28 -30.41
N ALA A 273 10.17 -11.27 -31.16
CA ALA A 273 11.55 -10.79 -31.13
C ALA A 273 11.95 -10.29 -29.73
N MET A 274 11.09 -9.50 -29.08
CA MET A 274 11.33 -9.03 -27.70
C MET A 274 11.41 -10.18 -26.68
N LYS A 275 10.75 -11.32 -26.91
CA LYS A 275 10.87 -12.52 -26.06
C LYS A 275 12.12 -13.34 -26.36
N ALA A 276 12.51 -13.44 -27.63
CA ALA A 276 13.74 -14.10 -28.05
C ALA A 276 15.00 -13.36 -27.55
N GLY A 277 14.90 -12.04 -27.42
CA GLY A 277 15.96 -11.17 -26.92
C GLY A 277 16.45 -10.20 -28.00
N ILE A 278 16.77 -8.99 -27.55
CA ILE A 278 17.27 -7.89 -28.38
C ILE A 278 18.63 -7.48 -27.82
N GLU A 279 19.60 -7.24 -28.71
CA GLU A 279 20.90 -6.71 -28.36
C GLU A 279 20.80 -5.21 -28.05
N LEU A 280 21.26 -4.81 -26.87
CA LEU A 280 21.36 -3.42 -26.43
C LEU A 280 22.82 -3.09 -26.09
N GLU A 281 23.12 -1.81 -25.88
CA GLU A 281 24.46 -1.32 -25.51
C GLU A 281 25.06 -1.98 -24.25
N ASP A 282 24.20 -2.45 -23.32
CA ASP A 282 24.58 -3.17 -22.09
C ASP A 282 24.33 -4.69 -22.19
N GLY A 283 24.30 -5.22 -23.41
CA GLY A 283 24.11 -6.63 -23.73
C GLY A 283 22.65 -7.02 -23.98
N ILE A 284 22.42 -8.31 -24.23
CA ILE A 284 21.09 -8.84 -24.57
C ILE A 284 20.10 -8.62 -23.43
N ALA A 285 18.86 -8.26 -23.79
CA ALA A 285 17.71 -8.20 -22.89
C ALA A 285 16.43 -8.70 -23.60
N SER A 286 15.54 -9.31 -22.83
CA SER A 286 14.25 -9.85 -23.30
C SER A 286 13.11 -9.43 -22.37
N VAL A 287 11.87 -9.63 -22.83
CA VAL A 287 10.66 -9.53 -22.01
C VAL A 287 10.13 -10.93 -21.71
N ASP A 288 9.63 -11.14 -20.48
CA ASP A 288 9.01 -12.39 -20.05
C ASP A 288 7.62 -12.55 -20.70
N SER A 289 6.89 -11.44 -20.77
CA SER A 289 5.59 -11.35 -21.43
C SER A 289 5.51 -10.12 -22.33
N PHE A 290 4.72 -10.27 -23.39
CA PHE A 290 4.34 -9.21 -24.32
C PHE A 290 2.90 -9.50 -24.75
N ARG A 291 2.01 -8.53 -24.56
CA ARG A 291 0.59 -8.63 -24.89
C ARG A 291 0.08 -7.29 -25.44
N LEU A 292 -0.51 -7.30 -26.63
CA LEU A 292 -1.34 -6.17 -27.07
C LEU A 292 -2.61 -6.13 -26.21
N VAL A 293 -2.84 -5.01 -25.51
CA VAL A 293 -4.00 -4.78 -24.64
C VAL A 293 -5.11 -4.08 -25.42
N ASP A 294 -4.77 -3.02 -26.14
CA ASP A 294 -5.70 -2.22 -26.93
C ASP A 294 -5.01 -1.60 -28.16
N SER A 295 -5.80 -1.24 -29.18
CA SER A 295 -5.35 -0.67 -30.44
C SER A 295 -6.32 0.43 -30.89
N THR A 296 -5.94 1.67 -30.65
CA THR A 296 -6.71 2.85 -31.07
C THR A 296 -6.09 3.49 -32.32
N PRO A 297 -6.81 4.33 -33.07
CA PRO A 297 -6.26 5.01 -34.24
C PRO A 297 -4.99 5.81 -33.89
N GLY A 298 -3.85 5.39 -34.45
CA GLY A 298 -2.54 6.00 -34.22
C GLY A 298 -1.74 5.47 -33.02
N HIS A 299 -2.36 4.79 -32.05
CA HIS A 299 -1.68 4.35 -30.82
C HIS A 299 -2.02 2.91 -30.42
N LEU A 300 -1.00 2.18 -29.96
CA LEU A 300 -1.12 0.84 -29.41
C LEU A 300 -0.79 0.86 -27.93
N LEU A 301 -1.53 0.05 -27.18
CA LEU A 301 -1.34 -0.14 -25.75
C LEU A 301 -0.86 -1.57 -25.50
N VAL A 302 0.35 -1.72 -24.99
CA VAL A 302 1.03 -3.00 -24.82
C VAL A 302 1.36 -3.23 -23.36
N GLU A 303 1.05 -4.41 -22.84
CA GLU A 303 1.52 -4.89 -21.56
C GLU A 303 2.81 -5.70 -21.76
N VAL A 304 3.86 -5.36 -21.01
CA VAL A 304 5.11 -6.12 -20.97
C VAL A 304 5.49 -6.45 -19.52
N VAL A 305 6.08 -7.62 -19.32
CA VAL A 305 6.59 -8.06 -18.01
C VAL A 305 8.09 -8.29 -18.13
N LEU A 306 8.85 -7.75 -17.18
CA LEU A 306 10.28 -8.00 -17.04
C LEU A 306 10.67 -8.17 -15.57
N HIS A 307 11.56 -9.12 -15.29
CA HIS A 307 12.29 -9.21 -14.02
C HIS A 307 13.46 -8.20 -13.94
N SER A 308 14.10 -7.88 -15.08
CA SER A 308 15.26 -6.99 -15.19
C SER A 308 15.02 -5.55 -14.69
N GLY A 309 16.00 -5.03 -13.95
CA GLY A 309 16.03 -3.65 -13.41
C GLY A 309 17.00 -2.69 -14.11
N ARG A 310 17.54 -3.03 -15.29
CA ARG A 310 18.50 -2.17 -16.01
C ARG A 310 17.92 -0.79 -16.35
N ASN A 311 18.76 0.24 -16.44
CA ASN A 311 18.29 1.61 -16.66
C ASN A 311 17.49 1.74 -17.97
N ARG A 312 16.32 2.39 -17.88
CA ARG A 312 15.40 2.68 -19.00
C ARG A 312 15.08 1.46 -19.89
N ILE A 313 15.14 0.24 -19.35
CA ILE A 313 15.18 -0.99 -20.15
C ILE A 313 13.98 -1.16 -21.09
N VAL A 314 12.77 -0.87 -20.62
CA VAL A 314 11.55 -0.93 -21.45
C VAL A 314 11.65 0.03 -22.64
N ARG A 315 12.04 1.29 -22.39
CA ARG A 315 12.17 2.31 -23.44
C ARG A 315 13.21 1.87 -24.47
N ARG A 316 14.41 1.46 -24.03
CA ARG A 316 15.49 0.97 -24.93
C ARG A 316 15.08 -0.24 -25.78
N LEU A 317 14.35 -1.22 -25.22
CA LEU A 317 13.84 -2.36 -25.98
C LEU A 317 12.84 -1.96 -27.06
N PHE A 318 11.94 -1.01 -26.74
CA PHE A 318 10.94 -0.50 -27.66
C PHE A 318 11.54 0.43 -28.74
N ASP A 319 12.53 1.25 -28.37
CA ASP A 319 13.31 2.08 -29.29
C ASP A 319 14.07 1.20 -30.30
N ALA A 320 14.69 0.10 -29.84
CA ALA A 320 15.45 -0.84 -30.67
C ALA A 320 14.60 -1.60 -31.71
N VAL A 321 13.29 -1.80 -31.45
CA VAL A 321 12.33 -2.36 -32.43
C VAL A 321 11.59 -1.29 -33.23
N GLY A 322 12.04 -0.03 -33.19
CA GLY A 322 11.46 1.07 -33.98
C GLY A 322 10.12 1.63 -33.48
N HIS A 323 9.71 1.28 -32.26
CA HIS A 323 8.45 1.72 -31.65
C HIS A 323 8.68 2.52 -30.36
N PRO A 324 9.25 3.73 -30.44
CA PRO A 324 9.61 4.51 -29.27
C PRO A 324 8.42 4.81 -28.35
N VAL A 325 8.68 4.79 -27.05
CA VAL A 325 7.65 4.84 -26.00
C VAL A 325 7.15 6.26 -25.76
N GLU A 326 5.87 6.49 -26.05
CA GLU A 326 5.19 7.76 -25.78
C GLU A 326 4.78 7.88 -24.31
N LYS A 327 4.27 6.80 -23.69
CA LYS A 327 3.96 6.75 -22.25
C LYS A 327 4.32 5.40 -21.64
N LEU A 328 4.78 5.43 -20.40
CA LEU A 328 5.17 4.24 -19.65
C LEU A 328 4.62 4.32 -18.21
N VAL A 329 3.80 3.33 -17.84
CA VAL A 329 3.21 3.22 -16.50
C VAL A 329 3.57 1.85 -15.92
N ARG A 330 4.22 1.78 -14.76
CA ARG A 330 4.39 0.51 -14.03
C ARG A 330 3.10 0.18 -13.29
N THR A 331 2.45 -0.92 -13.63
CA THR A 331 1.15 -1.32 -13.07
C THR A 331 1.27 -2.32 -11.92
N GLU A 332 2.36 -3.09 -11.87
CA GLU A 332 2.57 -4.17 -10.91
C GLU A 332 4.06 -4.37 -10.57
N VAL A 333 4.35 -4.76 -9.33
CA VAL A 333 5.68 -5.16 -8.83
C VAL A 333 5.49 -6.38 -7.95
N GLY A 334 6.02 -7.53 -8.39
CA GLY A 334 5.75 -8.82 -7.75
C GLY A 334 4.24 -9.06 -7.64
N PRO A 335 3.70 -9.36 -6.45
CA PRO A 335 2.26 -9.55 -6.24
C PRO A 335 1.46 -8.23 -6.08
N ILE A 336 2.12 -7.07 -6.03
CA ILE A 336 1.46 -5.80 -5.70
C ILE A 336 1.02 -5.07 -6.96
N ARG A 337 -0.28 -4.77 -7.05
CA ARG A 337 -0.89 -4.01 -8.15
C ARG A 337 -1.24 -2.58 -7.75
N ILE A 338 -1.19 -1.69 -8.73
CA ILE A 338 -1.59 -0.30 -8.57
C ILE A 338 -3.12 -0.13 -8.43
N GLY A 339 -3.89 -0.99 -9.10
CA GLY A 339 -5.36 -0.96 -9.06
C GLY A 339 -5.95 0.34 -9.60
N ASP A 340 -6.93 0.88 -8.88
CA ASP A 340 -7.63 2.15 -9.15
C ASP A 340 -7.00 3.37 -8.44
N GLN A 341 -5.82 3.19 -7.84
CA GLN A 341 -5.12 4.22 -7.08
C GLN A 341 -4.77 5.42 -7.98
N ARG A 342 -5.20 6.62 -7.59
CA ARG A 342 -4.97 7.85 -8.37
C ARG A 342 -3.48 8.25 -8.36
N GLN A 343 -3.01 8.85 -9.44
CA GLN A 343 -1.68 9.46 -9.52
C GLN A 343 -1.44 10.44 -8.36
N GLY A 344 -0.19 10.49 -7.88
CA GLY A 344 0.21 11.33 -6.75
C GLY A 344 -0.26 10.84 -5.37
N THR A 345 -1.01 9.73 -5.28
CA THR A 345 -1.49 9.22 -3.98
C THR A 345 -0.60 8.10 -3.45
N ILE A 346 -0.46 8.03 -2.12
CA ILE A 346 0.21 6.96 -1.38
C ILE A 346 -0.82 6.23 -0.52
N ARG A 347 -0.83 4.89 -0.58
CA ARG A 347 -1.62 4.02 0.32
C ARG A 347 -0.70 3.07 1.08
N ARG A 348 -1.05 2.75 2.34
CA ARG A 348 -0.39 1.65 3.06
C ARG A 348 -0.82 0.33 2.42
N LEU A 349 0.10 -0.63 2.29
CA LEU A 349 -0.25 -1.98 1.89
C LEU A 349 -1.09 -2.65 2.99
N SER A 350 -2.04 -3.48 2.58
CA SER A 350 -2.74 -4.39 3.47
C SER A 350 -1.80 -5.48 4.00
N LYS A 351 -2.16 -6.11 5.13
CA LYS A 351 -1.30 -7.15 5.74
C LYS A 351 -1.14 -8.37 4.83
N THR A 352 -2.18 -8.70 4.05
CA THR A 352 -2.15 -9.74 3.01
C THR A 352 -1.21 -9.39 1.86
N GLU A 353 -1.22 -8.14 1.39
CA GLU A 353 -0.25 -7.66 0.40
C GLU A 353 1.19 -7.75 0.91
N VAL A 354 1.45 -7.34 2.16
CA VAL A 354 2.78 -7.46 2.79
C VAL A 354 3.22 -8.92 2.88
N GLY A 355 2.35 -9.82 3.35
CA GLY A 355 2.67 -11.25 3.45
C GLY A 355 2.99 -11.89 2.09
N HIS A 356 2.22 -11.58 1.04
CA HIS A 356 2.53 -12.05 -0.31
C HIS A 356 3.83 -11.44 -0.85
N LEU A 357 4.12 -10.16 -0.55
CA LEU A 357 5.33 -9.49 -0.99
C LEU A 357 6.59 -10.08 -0.34
N LEU A 358 6.55 -10.39 0.96
CA LEU A 358 7.61 -11.11 1.68
C LEU A 358 7.81 -12.52 1.08
N ALA A 359 6.73 -13.30 0.97
CA ALA A 359 6.80 -14.64 0.41
C ALA A 359 7.35 -14.66 -1.04
N SER A 360 7.08 -13.62 -1.84
CA SER A 360 7.59 -13.51 -3.22
C SER A 360 9.12 -13.38 -3.34
N VAL A 361 9.82 -13.09 -2.23
CA VAL A 361 11.29 -13.03 -2.16
C VAL A 361 11.88 -14.02 -1.14
N GLY A 362 11.12 -15.06 -0.77
CA GLY A 362 11.53 -16.04 0.23
C GLY A 362 11.83 -15.43 1.59
N MET A 363 11.07 -14.39 1.96
CA MET A 363 11.03 -13.84 3.33
C MET A 363 9.82 -14.38 4.05
#